data_AF-A0A951ZP55-F1
#
_entry.id   AF-A0A951ZP55-F1
#
_cell.length_a   1.000
_cell.length_b   1.000
_cell.length_c   1.000
_cell.angle_alpha   90.00
_cell.angle_beta   90.00
_cell.angle_gamma   90.00
#
_symmetry.space_group_name_H-M   'P 1'
#
loop_
_entity.id
_entity.type
_entity.pdbx_description
1 polymer ?
#
loop_
_entity_poly.entity_id
_entity_poly.type
_entity_poly.pdbx_seq_one_letter_code
_entity_poly.pdbx_strand_id
1 'polypeptide(L)'
;MREASGKYDKLLKWCAYRERCTFEVKEKCRRAGIDEKQIQTYIERLIAGGYVDDKRFACLYAHSHASIKKWGKKKIEAELKKRQIDVLWIAEALESIEDESYQNTLYRIATKKWQIIKENHPYKKEMKLRAFLYQKGYSHVDISDVVKKIEASSHQE
;
A
#
# COMPACT_ATOMS: atom_id res chain seq x y z
N MET A 1 9.08 9.62 -37.87
CA MET A 1 9.30 8.53 -36.89
C MET A 1 10.29 8.85 -35.76
N ARG A 2 11.05 9.97 -35.77
CA ARG A 2 12.04 10.29 -34.70
C ARG A 2 11.44 10.69 -33.33
N GLU A 3 10.26 11.30 -33.28
CA GLU A 3 9.65 11.74 -31.99
C GLU A 3 9.17 10.60 -31.08
N ALA A 4 8.77 9.46 -31.66
CA ALA A 4 8.27 8.31 -30.91
C ALA A 4 9.39 7.62 -30.10
N SER A 5 10.64 7.75 -30.51
CA SER A 5 11.79 7.20 -29.78
C SER A 5 12.04 7.96 -28.47
N GLY A 6 12.07 9.30 -28.53
CA GLY A 6 12.43 10.11 -27.36
C GLY A 6 11.42 10.06 -26.21
N LYS A 7 10.12 9.94 -26.50
CA LYS A 7 9.08 9.78 -25.47
C LYS A 7 9.15 8.40 -24.80
N TYR A 8 9.36 7.34 -25.59
CA TYR A 8 9.54 5.99 -25.08
C TYR A 8 10.80 5.89 -24.20
N ASP A 9 11.94 6.43 -24.64
CA ASP A 9 13.19 6.35 -23.89
C ASP A 9 13.11 7.05 -22.52
N LYS A 10 12.37 8.16 -22.44
CA LYS A 10 12.07 8.84 -21.16
C LYS A 10 11.19 7.99 -20.26
N LEU A 11 10.19 7.32 -20.82
CA LEU A 11 9.29 6.43 -20.09
C LEU A 11 10.04 5.20 -19.57
N LEU A 12 10.88 4.60 -20.41
CA LEU A 12 11.75 3.48 -20.08
C LEU A 12 12.66 3.81 -18.90
N LYS A 13 13.38 4.94 -18.97
CA LYS A 13 14.24 5.41 -17.86
C LYS A 13 13.45 5.62 -16.56
N TRP A 14 12.21 6.09 -16.67
CA TRP A 14 11.35 6.31 -15.50
C TRP A 14 10.88 5.01 -14.86
N CYS A 15 10.56 3.97 -15.65
CA CYS A 15 10.24 2.63 -15.15
C CYS A 15 11.47 1.89 -14.63
N ALA A 16 12.64 2.09 -15.25
CA ALA A 16 13.90 1.51 -14.79
C ALA A 16 14.38 2.08 -13.44
N TYR A 17 14.04 3.34 -13.13
CA TYR A 17 14.44 3.98 -11.88
C TYR A 17 13.66 3.46 -10.66
N ARG A 18 12.40 3.11 -10.84
CA ARG A 18 11.53 2.61 -9.77
C ARG A 18 10.40 1.80 -10.36
N GLU A 19 10.01 0.74 -9.66
CA GLU A 19 8.84 -0.09 -9.98
C GLU A 19 7.58 0.74 -10.26
N ARG A 20 6.90 0.42 -11.36
CA ARG A 20 5.64 1.03 -11.80
C ARG A 20 4.66 -0.05 -12.22
N CYS A 21 3.39 0.20 -11.94
CA CYS A 21 2.31 -0.56 -12.53
C CYS A 21 1.83 0.05 -13.84
N THR A 22 1.11 -0.75 -14.63
CA THR A 22 0.49 -0.37 -15.90
C THR A 22 -0.37 0.89 -15.77
N PHE A 23 -1.14 1.02 -14.68
CA PHE A 23 -1.96 2.20 -14.42
C PHE A 23 -1.12 3.48 -14.26
N GLU A 24 -0.03 3.45 -13.49
CA GLU A 24 0.84 4.62 -13.32
C GLU A 24 1.51 5.04 -14.64
N VAL A 25 1.89 4.05 -15.47
CA VAL A 25 2.45 4.28 -16.81
C VAL A 25 1.40 4.92 -17.73
N LYS A 26 0.19 4.38 -17.74
CA LYS A 26 -0.93 4.88 -18.55
C LYS A 26 -1.26 6.33 -18.21
N GLU A 27 -1.40 6.64 -16.92
CA GLU A 27 -1.66 8.00 -16.44
C GLU A 27 -0.55 8.99 -16.80
N LYS A 28 0.72 8.56 -16.69
CA LYS A 28 1.87 9.39 -17.08
C LYS A 28 1.85 9.71 -18.57
N CYS A 29 1.56 8.71 -19.42
CA CYS A 29 1.50 8.91 -20.86
C CYS A 29 0.33 9.81 -21.27
N ARG A 30 -0.85 9.65 -20.66
CA ARG A 30 -2.01 10.53 -20.90
C ARG A 30 -1.71 11.99 -20.56
N ARG A 31 -1.07 12.23 -19.41
CA ARG A 31 -0.62 13.59 -19.01
C ARG A 31 0.42 14.18 -19.97
N ALA A 32 1.16 13.35 -20.68
CA ALA A 32 2.12 13.76 -21.70
C ALA A 32 1.51 13.91 -23.11
N GLY A 33 0.17 13.82 -23.22
CA GLY A 33 -0.55 13.97 -24.50
C GLY A 33 -0.23 12.88 -25.51
N ILE A 34 0.04 11.66 -25.05
CA ILE A 34 0.33 10.51 -25.92
C ILE A 34 -0.99 9.85 -26.31
N ASP A 35 -1.17 9.54 -27.59
CA ASP A 35 -2.36 8.85 -28.10
C ASP A 35 -2.52 7.45 -27.50
N GLU A 36 -3.76 7.03 -27.22
CA GLU A 36 -4.07 5.79 -26.51
C GLU A 36 -3.51 4.54 -27.24
N LYS A 37 -3.49 4.51 -28.58
CA LYS A 37 -2.88 3.39 -29.33
C LYS A 37 -1.37 3.33 -29.08
N GLN A 38 -0.72 4.48 -29.06
CA GLN A 38 0.71 4.58 -28.79
C GLN A 38 1.04 4.20 -27.34
N ILE A 39 0.17 4.56 -26.38
CA ILE A 39 0.30 4.16 -24.97
C ILE A 39 0.29 2.63 -24.86
N GLN A 40 -0.66 1.99 -25.51
CA GLN A 40 -0.80 0.53 -25.48
C GLN A 40 0.48 -0.14 -26.00
N THR A 41 0.99 0.30 -27.15
CA THR A 41 2.27 -0.18 -27.71
C THR A 41 3.45 0.04 -26.75
N TYR A 42 3.50 1.15 -26.02
CA TYR A 42 4.56 1.40 -25.05
C TYR A 42 4.47 0.48 -23.84
N ILE A 43 3.26 0.27 -23.30
CA ILE A 43 3.04 -0.63 -22.18
C ILE A 43 3.45 -2.06 -22.56
N GLU A 44 3.03 -2.54 -23.73
CA GLU A 44 3.41 -3.87 -24.22
C GLU A 44 4.92 -4.05 -24.32
N ARG A 45 5.64 -3.05 -24.87
CA ARG A 45 7.11 -3.09 -24.94
C ARG A 45 7.76 -3.05 -23.56
N LEU A 46 7.22 -2.28 -22.61
CA LEU A 46 7.75 -2.19 -21.26
C LEU A 46 7.55 -3.49 -20.48
N ILE A 47 6.39 -4.14 -20.64
CA ILE A 47 6.09 -5.46 -20.05
C ILE A 47 7.00 -6.51 -20.67
N ALA A 48 7.11 -6.56 -22.00
CA ALA A 48 7.98 -7.51 -22.70
C ALA A 48 9.47 -7.34 -22.32
N GLY A 49 9.88 -6.11 -22.01
CA GLY A 49 11.23 -5.81 -21.51
C GLY A 49 11.41 -6.00 -19.99
N GLY A 50 10.38 -6.43 -19.25
CA GLY A 50 10.43 -6.64 -17.79
C GLY A 50 10.51 -5.37 -16.94
N TYR A 51 10.26 -4.19 -17.53
CA TYR A 51 10.30 -2.90 -16.84
C TYR A 51 9.00 -2.58 -16.09
N VAL A 52 7.90 -3.22 -16.47
CA VAL A 52 6.57 -3.07 -15.85
C VAL A 52 6.03 -4.45 -15.58
N ASP A 53 5.69 -4.69 -14.31
CA ASP A 53 5.10 -5.95 -13.84
C ASP A 53 4.16 -5.62 -12.68
N ASP A 54 2.86 -5.80 -12.89
CA ASP A 54 1.83 -5.44 -11.91
C ASP A 54 1.86 -6.35 -10.68
N LYS A 55 2.24 -7.62 -10.85
CA LYS A 55 2.40 -8.57 -9.74
C LYS A 55 3.58 -8.16 -8.88
N ARG A 56 4.75 -7.93 -9.50
CA ARG A 56 5.96 -7.48 -8.80
C ARG A 56 5.73 -6.14 -8.09
N PHE A 57 5.05 -5.21 -8.76
CA PHE A 57 4.64 -3.94 -8.16
C PHE A 57 3.76 -4.15 -6.94
N ALA A 58 2.72 -4.99 -7.01
CA ALA A 58 1.79 -5.22 -5.92
C ALA A 58 2.50 -5.75 -4.66
N CYS A 59 3.37 -6.76 -4.80
CA CYS A 59 4.11 -7.33 -3.68
C CYS A 59 5.05 -6.30 -3.02
N LEU A 60 5.83 -5.57 -3.82
CA LEU A 60 6.73 -4.52 -3.31
C LEU A 60 5.95 -3.38 -2.64
N TYR A 61 4.82 -2.99 -3.23
CA TYR A 61 3.94 -1.97 -2.66
C TYR A 61 3.39 -2.41 -1.31
N ALA A 62 2.84 -3.63 -1.22
CA ALA A 62 2.30 -4.17 0.01
C ALA A 62 3.35 -4.25 1.11
N HIS A 63 4.51 -4.84 0.80
CA HIS A 63 5.61 -4.97 1.76
C HIS A 63 6.09 -3.61 2.28
N SER A 64 6.41 -2.67 1.37
CA SER A 64 6.92 -1.35 1.76
C SER A 64 5.92 -0.52 2.56
N HIS A 65 4.62 -0.58 2.24
CA HIS A 65 3.61 0.17 2.98
C HIS A 65 3.28 -0.45 4.33
N ALA A 66 3.31 -1.79 4.45
CA ALA A 66 3.21 -2.47 5.73
C ALA A 66 4.43 -2.16 6.63
N SER A 67 5.65 -2.30 6.10
CA SER A 67 6.88 -2.23 6.88
C SER A 67 7.35 -0.79 7.16
N ILE A 68 7.20 0.15 6.22
CA ILE A 68 7.69 1.54 6.38
C ILE A 68 6.56 2.46 6.82
N LYS A 69 5.42 2.41 6.13
CA LYS A 69 4.27 3.31 6.42
C LYS A 69 3.37 2.81 7.56
N LYS A 70 3.56 1.56 7.99
CA LYS A 70 2.78 0.90 9.05
C LYS A 70 1.29 0.93 8.73
N TRP A 71 0.96 0.60 7.48
CA TRP A 71 -0.43 0.50 7.02
C TRP A 71 -0.97 -0.90 7.27
N GLY A 72 -2.26 -0.97 7.59
CA GLY A 72 -2.96 -2.24 7.65
C GLY A 72 -3.34 -2.75 6.25
N LYS A 73 -3.58 -4.07 6.16
CA LYS A 73 -3.87 -4.78 4.90
C LYS A 73 -5.02 -4.13 4.11
N LYS A 74 -6.06 -3.61 4.78
CA LYS A 74 -7.22 -2.97 4.11
C LYS A 74 -6.89 -1.70 3.36
N LYS A 75 -5.96 -0.89 3.88
CA LYS A 75 -5.54 0.34 3.18
C LYS A 75 -4.65 0.04 1.99
N ILE A 76 -3.77 -0.95 2.13
CA ILE A 76 -2.94 -1.44 1.02
C ILE A 76 -3.83 -1.98 -0.10
N GLU A 77 -4.80 -2.83 0.25
CA GLU A 77 -5.81 -3.38 -0.68
C GLU A 77 -6.52 -2.25 -1.44
N ALA A 78 -7.06 -1.26 -0.73
CA ALA A 78 -7.78 -0.15 -1.34
C ALA A 78 -6.90 0.67 -2.30
N GLU A 79 -5.63 0.90 -1.95
CA GLU A 79 -4.71 1.66 -2.79
C GLU A 79 -4.24 0.89 -4.04
N LEU A 80 -4.10 -0.43 -3.95
CA LEU A 80 -3.84 -1.28 -5.11
C LEU A 80 -5.06 -1.35 -6.04
N LYS A 81 -6.27 -1.47 -5.49
CA LYS A 81 -7.52 -1.42 -6.27
C LYS A 81 -7.69 -0.11 -7.03
N LYS A 82 -7.38 1.04 -6.40
CA LYS A 82 -7.38 2.35 -7.07
C LYS A 82 -6.41 2.43 -8.25
N ARG A 83 -5.34 1.62 -8.22
CA ARG A 83 -4.35 1.49 -9.30
C ARG A 83 -4.72 0.38 -10.30
N GLN A 84 -5.94 -0.16 -10.23
CA GLN A 84 -6.45 -1.17 -11.15
C GLN A 84 -5.58 -2.44 -11.20
N ILE A 85 -4.91 -2.78 -10.10
CA ILE A 85 -4.18 -4.04 -9.97
C ILE A 85 -5.20 -5.18 -9.86
N ASP A 86 -4.94 -6.28 -10.55
CA ASP A 86 -5.78 -7.47 -10.52
C ASP A 86 -5.97 -8.00 -9.09
N VAL A 87 -7.18 -8.45 -8.77
CA VAL A 87 -7.54 -8.96 -7.44
C VAL A 87 -6.69 -10.15 -7.04
N LEU A 88 -6.28 -11.00 -8.00
CA LEU A 88 -5.38 -12.12 -7.77
C LEU A 88 -4.02 -11.63 -7.24
N TRP A 89 -3.41 -10.63 -7.88
CA TRP A 89 -2.12 -10.09 -7.46
C TRP A 89 -2.21 -9.32 -6.15
N ILE A 90 -3.35 -8.69 -5.88
CA ILE A 90 -3.61 -8.05 -4.59
C ILE A 90 -3.64 -9.10 -3.48
N ALA A 91 -4.35 -10.22 -3.69
CA ALA A 91 -4.43 -11.30 -2.72
C ALA A 91 -3.03 -11.86 -2.40
N GLU A 92 -2.27 -12.23 -3.43
CA GLU A 92 -0.89 -12.73 -3.27
C GLU A 92 0.02 -11.71 -2.55
N ALA A 93 -0.08 -10.43 -2.91
CA ALA A 93 0.72 -9.38 -2.29
C ALA A 93 0.39 -9.21 -0.80
N LEU A 94 -0.88 -9.34 -0.41
CA LEU A 94 -1.31 -9.24 0.99
C LEU A 94 -0.95 -10.48 1.81
N GLU A 95 -0.96 -11.67 1.19
CA GLU A 95 -0.50 -12.93 1.80
C GLU A 95 1.01 -12.93 2.03
N SER A 96 1.78 -12.24 1.17
CA SER A 96 3.23 -12.10 1.35
C SER A 96 3.64 -11.28 2.59
N ILE A 97 2.69 -10.61 3.25
CA ILE A 97 2.94 -9.86 4.48
C ILE A 97 2.97 -10.84 5.65
N GLU A 98 4.15 -11.05 6.22
CA GLU A 98 4.37 -11.89 7.39
C GLU A 98 3.51 -11.45 8.59
N ASP A 99 2.64 -12.36 9.05
CA ASP A 99 1.63 -12.06 10.06
C ASP A 99 2.24 -11.68 11.42
N GLU A 100 3.32 -12.34 11.86
CA GLU A 100 3.97 -12.00 13.13
C GLU A 100 4.54 -10.57 13.11
N SER A 101 5.27 -10.22 12.04
CA SER A 101 5.83 -8.88 11.84
C SER A 101 4.73 -7.81 11.75
N TYR A 102 3.61 -8.15 11.11
CA TYR A 102 2.43 -7.30 10.98
C TYR A 102 1.75 -7.04 12.34
N GLN A 103 1.49 -8.08 13.13
CA GLN A 103 0.86 -7.97 14.45
C GLN A 103 1.77 -7.25 15.46
N ASN A 104 3.08 -7.54 15.45
CA ASN A 104 4.06 -6.82 16.27
C ASN A 104 4.13 -5.33 15.91
N THR A 105 4.07 -5.02 14.62
CA THR A 105 3.99 -3.64 14.14
C THR A 105 2.72 -2.94 14.64
N LEU A 106 1.56 -3.60 14.52
CA LEU A 106 0.27 -3.07 14.99
C LEU A 106 0.31 -2.78 16.50
N TYR A 107 0.73 -3.75 17.31
CA TYR A 107 0.84 -3.58 18.75
C TYR A 107 1.72 -2.39 19.11
N ARG A 108 2.91 -2.30 18.50
CA ARG A 108 3.84 -1.18 18.75
C ARG A 108 3.23 0.19 18.42
N ILE A 109 2.53 0.33 17.29
CA ILE A 109 1.91 1.62 16.94
C ILE A 109 0.70 1.93 17.84
N ALA A 110 -0.05 0.91 18.24
CA ALA A 110 -1.23 1.05 19.08
C ALA A 110 -0.82 1.49 20.49
N THR A 111 0.18 0.84 21.10
CA THR A 111 0.70 1.18 22.44
C THR A 111 1.28 2.59 22.47
N LYS A 112 2.09 2.96 21.46
CA LYS A 112 2.60 4.33 21.33
C LYS A 112 1.48 5.35 21.21
N LYS A 113 0.43 5.04 20.43
CA LYS A 113 -0.73 5.93 20.28
C LYS A 113 -1.51 6.03 21.59
N TRP A 114 -1.71 4.93 22.29
CA TRP A 114 -2.43 4.85 23.56
C TRP A 114 -1.81 5.77 24.63
N GLN A 115 -0.49 5.78 24.73
CA GLN A 115 0.25 6.62 25.69
C GLN A 115 0.10 8.13 25.43
N ILE A 116 -0.03 8.53 24.16
CA ILE A 116 -0.11 9.96 23.80
C ILE A 116 -1.55 10.50 23.67
N ILE A 117 -2.58 9.64 23.75
CA ILE A 117 -3.97 10.11 23.73
C ILE A 117 -4.28 10.79 25.06
N LYS A 118 -4.48 12.10 25.01
CA LYS A 118 -5.01 12.91 26.12
C LYS A 118 -6.54 12.78 26.14
N GLU A 119 -7.02 11.84 26.91
CA GLU A 119 -8.46 11.60 27.17
C GLU A 119 -8.59 10.84 28.48
N ASN A 120 -9.42 11.36 29.39
CA ASN A 120 -9.57 10.80 30.73
C ASN A 120 -10.64 9.72 30.77
N HIS A 121 -11.65 9.80 29.90
CA HIS A 121 -12.72 8.80 29.87
C HIS A 121 -12.24 7.54 29.12
N PRO A 122 -12.19 6.35 29.75
CA PRO A 122 -11.61 5.13 29.14
C PRO A 122 -12.21 4.78 27.78
N TYR A 123 -13.55 4.73 27.70
CA TYR A 123 -14.26 4.49 26.44
C TYR A 123 -13.92 5.50 25.33
N LYS A 124 -13.87 6.80 25.64
CA LYS A 124 -13.52 7.83 24.63
C LYS A 124 -12.06 7.71 24.18
N LYS A 125 -11.16 7.31 25.08
CA LYS A 125 -9.74 7.05 24.78
C LYS A 125 -9.61 5.87 23.82
N GLU A 126 -10.34 4.79 24.09
CA GLU A 126 -10.43 3.61 23.21
C GLU A 126 -10.97 3.98 21.82
N MET A 127 -12.08 4.73 21.74
CA MET A 127 -12.65 5.15 20.45
C MET A 127 -11.66 5.98 19.62
N LYS A 128 -10.88 6.86 20.25
CA LYS A 128 -9.80 7.62 19.60
C LYS A 128 -8.70 6.70 19.06
N LEU A 129 -8.32 5.65 19.78
CA LEU A 129 -7.36 4.65 19.32
C LEU A 129 -7.91 3.85 18.12
N ARG A 130 -9.14 3.34 18.23
CA ARG A 130 -9.80 2.59 17.16
C ARG A 130 -9.90 3.41 15.87
N ALA A 131 -10.33 4.67 15.97
CA ALA A 131 -10.41 5.58 14.83
C ALA A 131 -9.05 5.78 14.15
N PHE A 132 -7.98 5.95 14.93
CA PHE A 132 -6.62 6.06 14.41
C PHE A 132 -6.16 4.80 13.66
N LEU A 133 -6.38 3.61 14.24
CA LEU A 133 -5.99 2.34 13.62
C LEU A 133 -6.83 2.03 12.37
N TYR A 134 -8.12 2.40 12.38
CA TYR A 134 -8.98 2.28 11.22
C TYR A 134 -8.49 3.15 10.06
N GLN A 135 -8.12 4.41 10.31
CA GLN A 135 -7.53 5.30 9.29
C GLN A 135 -6.16 4.81 8.77
N LYS A 136 -5.45 4.03 9.59
CA LYS A 136 -4.22 3.31 9.20
C LYS A 136 -4.50 2.06 8.36
N GLY A 137 -5.74 1.58 8.30
CA GLY A 137 -6.15 0.47 7.45
C GLY A 137 -6.17 -0.90 8.11
N TYR A 138 -6.14 -0.96 9.43
CA TYR A 138 -6.23 -2.23 10.16
C TYR A 138 -7.67 -2.75 10.16
N SER A 139 -7.84 -4.06 10.13
CA SER A 139 -9.17 -4.68 10.14
C SER A 139 -9.85 -4.51 11.50
N HIS A 140 -11.17 -4.68 11.53
CA HIS A 140 -11.91 -4.64 12.79
C HIS A 140 -11.43 -5.70 13.80
N VAL A 141 -11.04 -6.88 13.30
CA VAL A 141 -10.51 -8.00 14.09
C VAL A 141 -9.17 -7.59 14.71
N ASP A 142 -8.21 -7.19 13.87
CA ASP A 142 -6.89 -6.69 14.30
C ASP A 142 -7.00 -5.61 15.38
N ILE A 143 -7.90 -4.64 15.17
CA ILE A 143 -8.11 -3.52 16.09
C ILE A 143 -8.69 -4.01 17.42
N SER A 144 -9.66 -4.93 17.38
CA SER A 144 -10.29 -5.44 18.59
C SER A 144 -9.31 -6.26 19.42
N ASP A 145 -8.47 -7.07 18.77
CA ASP A 145 -7.48 -7.90 19.46
C ASP A 145 -6.37 -7.06 20.10
N VAL A 146 -5.86 -6.04 19.38
CA VAL A 146 -4.81 -5.17 19.93
C VAL A 146 -5.32 -4.31 21.08
N VAL A 147 -6.57 -3.84 21.03
CA VAL A 147 -7.19 -3.06 22.12
C VAL A 147 -7.31 -3.93 23.38
N LYS A 148 -7.86 -5.14 23.27
CA LYS A 148 -7.94 -6.09 24.40
C LYS A 148 -6.57 -6.36 25.00
N LYS A 149 -5.55 -6.54 24.16
CA LYS A 149 -4.17 -6.76 24.60
C LYS A 149 -3.61 -5.57 25.39
N ILE A 150 -3.85 -4.34 24.93
CA ILE A 150 -3.41 -3.12 25.64
C ILE A 150 -4.13 -2.96 26.98
N GLU A 151 -5.44 -3.22 27.03
CA GLU A 151 -6.23 -3.13 28.25
C GLU A 151 -5.77 -4.17 29.28
N ALA A 152 -5.54 -5.42 28.87
CA ALA A 152 -5.02 -6.46 29.75
C ALA A 152 -3.65 -6.11 30.34
N SER A 153 -2.74 -5.53 29.55
CA SER A 153 -1.43 -5.06 30.05
C SER A 153 -1.53 -3.86 30.99
N SER A 154 -2.62 -3.08 30.94
CA SER A 154 -2.82 -1.91 31.82
C SER A 154 -3.43 -2.26 33.17
N HIS A 155 -3.91 -3.50 33.37
CA HIS A 155 -4.49 -3.97 34.64
C HIS A 155 -3.50 -4.79 35.48
N GLN A 156 -2.26 -4.95 35.02
CA GLN A 156 -1.19 -5.69 35.71
C GLN A 156 -0.12 -4.78 36.36
N GLU A 157 -0.27 -3.46 36.22
CA GLU A 157 0.50 -2.42 36.94
C GLU A 157 -0.40 -1.71 37.95
#